data_AF-A0A925L658-F1
#
_entry.id   AF-A0A925L658-F1
#
_cell.length_a   1.000
_cell.length_b   1.000
_cell.length_c   1.000
_cell.angle_alpha   90.00
_cell.angle_beta   90.00
_cell.angle_gamma   90.00
#
_symmetry.space_group_name_H-M   'P 1'
#
loop_
_entity.id
_entity.type
_entity.pdbx_description
1 polymer ?
#
loop_
_entity_poly.entity_id
_entity_poly.type
_entity_poly.pdbx_seq_one_letter_code
_entity_poly.pdbx_strand_id
1 'polypeptide(L)'
;MLALLLAFLTGALVTPAVRAESTAANADDEEFPTSELINGKRTSREQCETTRDAVWVAHAEGTECIRYYPSSNVVGARHAAFFFHGDQLDGRFVLPGAYKDNHAKALRTQAEGLARVNAVPYIFVARPGAYGSSGRHTERRRLKEYLSLNAAVDAIKARYGLERVHLGGQSGGAASVGALLTLG
;
A
#
# COMPACT_ATOMS: atom_id res chain seq x y z
N MET A 1 24.92 -42.56 64.66
CA MET A 1 23.89 -41.88 63.85
C MET A 1 24.59 -41.26 62.65
N LEU A 2 24.37 -41.85 61.48
CA LEU A 2 25.00 -41.55 60.19
C LEU A 2 24.18 -40.45 59.50
N ALA A 3 24.79 -39.33 59.10
CA ALA A 3 24.13 -38.31 58.29
C ALA A 3 24.89 -38.17 56.96
N LEU A 4 24.29 -38.72 55.91
CA LEU A 4 24.76 -38.72 54.54
C LEU A 4 24.19 -37.47 53.84
N LEU A 5 25.03 -36.50 53.47
CA LEU A 5 24.64 -35.34 52.68
C LEU A 5 24.86 -35.65 51.19
N LEU A 6 23.77 -35.84 50.43
CA LEU A 6 23.80 -35.93 48.97
C LEU A 6 23.88 -34.51 48.37
N ALA A 7 24.91 -34.26 47.57
CA ALA A 7 25.01 -33.08 46.71
C ALA A 7 24.38 -33.38 45.33
N PHE A 8 23.31 -32.66 44.97
CA PHE A 8 22.73 -32.68 43.63
C PHE A 8 23.43 -31.64 42.75
N LEU A 9 24.19 -32.10 41.75
CA LEU A 9 24.73 -31.27 40.67
C LEU A 9 23.68 -31.18 39.55
N THR A 10 22.98 -30.07 39.44
CA THR A 10 22.10 -29.77 38.30
C THR A 10 22.93 -29.17 37.16
N GLY A 11 23.20 -29.95 36.12
CA GLY A 11 23.79 -29.46 34.87
C GLY A 11 22.76 -28.70 34.04
N ALA A 12 22.99 -27.41 33.80
CA ALA A 12 22.20 -26.61 32.87
C ALA A 12 22.65 -26.89 31.43
N LEU A 13 21.79 -27.53 30.65
CA LEU A 13 21.94 -27.67 29.19
C LEU A 13 21.74 -26.30 28.54
N VAL A 14 22.82 -25.69 28.05
CA VAL A 14 22.76 -24.51 27.18
C VAL A 14 22.39 -24.99 25.78
N THR A 15 21.15 -24.78 25.37
CA THR A 15 20.74 -24.97 23.98
C THR A 15 21.23 -23.77 23.16
N PRO A 16 21.89 -23.98 22.01
CA PRO A 16 22.22 -22.87 21.12
C PRO A 16 20.92 -22.38 20.48
N ALA A 17 20.62 -21.09 20.68
CA ALA A 17 19.51 -20.43 19.99
C ALA A 17 19.83 -20.39 18.49
N VAL A 18 19.15 -21.23 17.71
CA VAL A 18 19.10 -21.09 16.24
C VAL A 18 18.38 -19.79 15.95
N ARG A 19 19.12 -18.78 15.52
CA ARG A 19 18.56 -17.51 15.04
C ARG A 19 18.02 -17.79 13.63
N ALA A 20 16.71 -17.92 13.50
CA ALA A 20 16.06 -17.94 12.21
C ALA A 20 16.23 -16.55 11.57
N GLU A 21 17.07 -16.45 10.54
CA GLU A 21 17.11 -15.28 9.68
C GLU A 21 15.80 -15.24 8.88
N SER A 22 14.96 -14.23 9.14
CA SER A 22 13.77 -14.01 8.33
C SER A 22 14.21 -13.60 6.93
N THR A 23 13.96 -14.44 5.94
CA THR A 23 13.96 -14.04 4.54
C THR A 23 12.72 -13.18 4.27
N ALA A 24 12.68 -11.97 4.83
CA ALA A 24 11.71 -10.98 4.41
C ALA A 24 11.98 -10.70 2.93
N ALA A 25 11.14 -11.22 2.04
CA ALA A 25 11.19 -10.90 0.62
C ALA A 25 11.23 -9.36 0.49
N ASN A 26 12.10 -8.85 -0.38
CA ASN A 26 12.23 -7.42 -0.58
C ASN A 26 10.86 -6.88 -1.02
N ALA A 27 10.30 -5.94 -0.25
CA ALA A 27 8.98 -5.38 -0.53
C ALA A 27 8.87 -4.72 -1.92
N ASP A 28 10.00 -4.39 -2.54
CA ASP A 28 10.03 -3.85 -3.91
C ASP A 28 9.93 -4.94 -5.00
N ASP A 29 10.17 -6.20 -4.66
CA ASP A 29 10.00 -7.36 -5.55
C ASP A 29 8.56 -7.91 -5.53
N GLU A 30 7.66 -7.30 -4.76
CA GLU A 30 6.24 -7.70 -4.71
C GLU A 30 5.57 -7.53 -6.08
N GLU A 31 5.09 -8.64 -6.63
CA GLU A 31 4.24 -8.70 -7.82
C GLU A 31 2.76 -8.77 -7.42
N PHE A 32 1.91 -8.04 -8.15
CA PHE A 32 0.46 -8.03 -7.98
C PHE A 32 -0.19 -8.90 -9.07
N PRO A 33 -0.75 -10.08 -8.72
CA PRO A 33 -1.35 -10.96 -9.70
C PRO A 33 -2.53 -10.32 -10.43
N THR A 34 -2.65 -10.54 -11.74
CA THR A 34 -3.83 -10.15 -12.53
C THR A 34 -5.13 -10.74 -11.99
N SER A 35 -5.06 -11.89 -11.31
CA SER A 35 -6.22 -12.49 -10.64
C SER A 35 -6.77 -11.61 -9.51
N GLU A 36 -5.91 -10.90 -8.77
CA GLU A 36 -6.35 -9.92 -7.75
C GLU A 36 -7.06 -8.73 -8.43
N LEU A 37 -6.56 -8.27 -9.59
CA LEU A 37 -7.20 -7.20 -10.33
C LEU A 37 -8.62 -7.58 -10.79
N ILE A 38 -8.79 -8.80 -11.32
CA ILE A 38 -10.07 -9.28 -11.87
C ILE A 38 -11.07 -9.61 -10.77
N ASN A 39 -10.62 -10.29 -9.71
CA ASN A 39 -11.49 -10.85 -8.68
C ASN A 39 -11.62 -9.97 -7.44
N GLY A 40 -10.72 -9.00 -7.29
CA GLY A 40 -10.52 -8.22 -6.08
C GLY A 40 -9.60 -8.91 -5.09
N LYS A 41 -9.21 -8.14 -4.07
CA LYS A 41 -8.35 -8.58 -2.97
C LYS A 41 -9.02 -8.25 -1.64
N ARG A 42 -8.88 -9.13 -0.66
CA ARG A 42 -9.24 -8.84 0.73
C ARG A 42 -7.94 -8.77 1.53
N THR A 43 -7.87 -7.80 2.43
CA THR A 43 -6.74 -7.61 3.33
C THR A 43 -7.33 -7.28 4.69
N SER A 44 -6.83 -7.92 5.74
CA SER A 44 -7.24 -7.57 7.11
C SER A 44 -6.56 -6.27 7.55
N ARG A 45 -7.05 -5.66 8.63
CA ARG A 45 -6.41 -4.47 9.20
C ARG A 45 -4.98 -4.76 9.64
N GLU A 46 -4.77 -5.88 10.32
CA GLU A 46 -3.48 -6.31 10.85
C GLU A 46 -2.47 -6.55 9.71
N GLN A 47 -2.92 -7.18 8.62
CA GLN A 47 -2.12 -7.34 7.41
C GLN A 47 -1.77 -5.98 6.78
N CYS A 48 -2.73 -5.07 6.70
CA CYS A 48 -2.51 -3.75 6.12
C CYS A 48 -1.48 -2.93 6.92
N GLU A 49 -1.61 -2.92 8.25
CA GLU A 49 -0.75 -2.14 9.16
C GLU A 49 0.71 -2.63 9.17
N THR A 50 0.94 -3.89 8.80
CA THR A 50 2.28 -4.48 8.64
C THR A 50 2.82 -4.42 7.21
N THR A 51 1.98 -4.03 6.25
CA THR A 51 2.38 -3.92 4.84
C THR A 51 3.08 -2.59 4.60
N ARG A 52 4.27 -2.63 3.97
CA ARG A 52 5.01 -1.43 3.57
C ARG A 52 4.16 -0.57 2.62
N ASP A 53 4.14 0.73 2.91
CA ASP A 53 3.42 1.74 2.13
C ASP A 53 1.95 1.38 1.87
N ALA A 54 1.26 1.06 2.96
CA ALA A 54 -0.18 0.82 3.00
C ALA A 54 -0.85 1.65 4.10
N VAL A 55 -2.10 2.07 3.88
CA VAL A 55 -2.95 2.69 4.90
C VAL A 55 -4.27 1.94 5.00
N TRP A 56 -4.67 1.57 6.22
CA TRP A 56 -6.01 1.07 6.49
C TRP A 56 -6.96 2.27 6.60
N VAL A 57 -8.02 2.27 5.81
CA VAL A 57 -9.03 3.33 5.81
C VAL A 57 -10.39 2.78 6.18
N ALA A 58 -11.17 3.60 6.90
CA ALA A 58 -12.55 3.31 7.28
C ALA A 58 -13.43 4.52 6.98
N HIS A 59 -14.62 4.28 6.45
CA HIS A 59 -15.60 5.30 6.09
C HIS A 59 -17.01 4.68 6.05
N ALA A 60 -18.03 5.48 5.73
CA ALA A 60 -19.43 5.04 5.78
C ALA A 60 -19.77 3.84 4.87
N GLU A 61 -19.01 3.64 3.78
CA GLU A 61 -19.19 2.56 2.80
C GLU A 61 -18.26 1.34 3.06
N GLY A 62 -17.61 1.31 4.22
CA GLY A 62 -16.79 0.19 4.68
C GLY A 62 -15.33 0.54 4.88
N THR A 63 -14.47 -0.45 4.63
CA THR A 63 -13.03 -0.36 4.91
C THR A 63 -12.23 -0.89 3.73
N GLU A 64 -11.05 -0.33 3.52
CA GLU A 64 -10.08 -0.84 2.55
C GLU A 64 -8.65 -0.67 3.08
N CYS A 65 -7.75 -1.53 2.64
CA CYS A 65 -6.31 -1.33 2.68
C CYS A 65 -5.87 -0.70 1.37
N ILE A 66 -5.39 0.55 1.40
CA ILE A 66 -4.93 1.26 0.21
C ILE A 66 -3.41 1.26 0.18
N ARG A 67 -2.84 0.67 -0.89
CA ARG A 67 -1.41 0.72 -1.20
C ARG A 67 -1.06 2.04 -1.87
N TYR A 68 0.15 2.51 -1.63
CA TYR A 68 0.71 3.68 -2.29
C TYR A 68 2.22 3.51 -2.50
N TYR A 69 2.79 4.26 -3.42
CA TYR A 69 4.19 4.14 -3.83
C TYR A 69 4.78 5.54 -3.96
N PRO A 70 5.45 6.05 -2.92
CA PRO A 70 6.04 7.38 -2.93
C PRO A 70 7.40 7.41 -3.65
N SER A 71 7.73 8.56 -4.22
CA SER A 71 9.11 8.93 -4.52
C SER A 71 9.90 9.20 -3.24
N SER A 72 11.20 8.96 -3.28
CA SER A 72 12.14 9.06 -2.15
C SER A 72 12.17 10.46 -1.52
N ASN A 73 11.99 11.51 -2.32
CA ASN A 73 11.98 12.90 -1.87
C ASN A 73 10.69 13.32 -1.14
N VAL A 74 9.73 12.41 -0.88
CA VAL A 74 8.56 12.73 -0.05
C VAL A 74 8.91 12.94 1.43
N VAL A 75 9.98 12.29 1.92
CA VAL A 75 10.37 12.37 3.33
C VAL A 75 10.90 13.77 3.63
N GLY A 76 10.25 14.45 4.58
CA GLY A 76 10.58 15.84 4.94
C GLY A 76 10.02 16.89 3.97
N ALA A 77 9.24 16.50 2.97
CA ALA A 77 8.56 17.44 2.09
C ALA A 77 7.38 18.12 2.78
N ARG A 78 7.08 19.37 2.40
CA ARG A 78 5.89 20.09 2.86
C ARG A 78 4.66 19.86 1.97
N HIS A 79 4.87 19.37 0.75
CA HIS A 79 3.81 19.09 -0.21
C HIS A 79 4.21 17.94 -1.14
N ALA A 80 3.20 17.23 -1.67
CA ALA A 80 3.40 16.16 -2.65
C ALA A 80 2.21 16.09 -3.62
N ALA A 81 2.46 15.56 -4.82
CA ALA A 81 1.45 15.23 -5.81
C ALA A 81 0.99 13.78 -5.65
N PHE A 82 -0.31 13.59 -5.43
CA PHE A 82 -0.96 12.29 -5.38
C PHE A 82 -1.46 11.96 -6.79
N PHE A 83 -1.02 10.84 -7.34
CA PHE A 83 -1.38 10.41 -8.69
C PHE A 83 -2.24 9.14 -8.66
N PHE A 84 -3.44 9.20 -9.25
CA PHE A 84 -4.35 8.07 -9.38
C PHE A 84 -4.36 7.52 -10.80
N HIS A 85 -4.10 6.22 -10.94
CA HIS A 85 -4.07 5.56 -12.26
C HIS A 85 -5.45 5.42 -12.91
N GLY A 86 -5.46 5.23 -14.23
CA GLY A 86 -6.65 4.94 -15.00
C GLY A 86 -7.24 3.56 -14.78
N ASP A 87 -8.24 3.25 -15.58
CA ASP A 87 -8.84 1.93 -15.55
C ASP A 87 -7.87 0.89 -16.11
N GLN A 88 -7.93 -0.30 -15.54
CA GLN A 88 -7.08 -1.43 -15.90
C GLN A 88 -7.92 -2.57 -16.50
N LEU A 89 -9.25 -2.47 -16.40
CA LEU A 89 -10.18 -3.44 -16.96
C LEU A 89 -11.26 -2.74 -17.79
N ASP A 90 -11.79 -3.42 -18.80
CA ASP A 90 -13.11 -3.20 -19.39
C ASP A 90 -14.02 -4.36 -18.95
N GLY A 91 -15.04 -4.06 -18.14
CA GLY A 91 -15.74 -5.08 -17.36
C GLY A 91 -14.76 -5.91 -16.53
N ARG A 92 -14.58 -7.19 -16.91
CA ARG A 92 -13.62 -8.13 -16.30
C ARG A 92 -12.39 -8.42 -17.16
N PHE A 93 -12.30 -7.83 -18.35
CA PHE A 93 -11.18 -8.03 -19.27
C PHE A 93 -10.07 -7.01 -18.99
N VAL A 94 -8.83 -7.46 -18.92
CA VAL A 94 -7.68 -6.55 -18.77
C VAL A 94 -7.52 -5.74 -20.05
N LEU A 95 -7.43 -4.42 -19.92
CA LEU A 95 -7.25 -3.53 -21.07
C LEU A 95 -5.90 -3.83 -21.76
N PRO A 96 -5.82 -3.75 -23.10
CA PRO A 96 -4.56 -3.96 -23.81
C PRO A 96 -3.45 -3.03 -23.29
N GLY A 97 -2.33 -3.61 -22.87
CA GLY A 97 -1.18 -2.85 -22.34
C GLY A 97 -1.30 -2.42 -20.87
N ALA A 98 -2.48 -2.55 -20.26
CA ALA A 98 -2.72 -2.22 -18.87
C ALA A 98 -2.06 -3.24 -17.93
N TYR A 99 -1.77 -2.81 -16.70
CA TYR A 99 -1.28 -3.66 -15.61
C TYR A 99 0.02 -4.44 -15.87
N LYS A 100 0.82 -4.03 -16.88
CA LYS A 100 2.16 -4.61 -17.15
C LYS A 100 3.21 -4.16 -16.12
N ASP A 101 2.90 -3.10 -15.40
CA ASP A 101 3.68 -2.49 -14.33
C ASP A 101 3.25 -3.01 -12.94
N ASN A 102 2.74 -4.24 -12.87
CA ASN A 102 2.19 -4.88 -11.67
C ASN A 102 3.23 -5.25 -10.59
N HIS A 103 4.31 -4.48 -10.46
CA HIS A 103 5.34 -4.70 -9.45
C HIS A 103 5.53 -3.43 -8.62
N ALA A 104 5.73 -3.59 -7.31
CA ALA A 104 5.96 -2.45 -6.40
C ALA A 104 7.10 -1.55 -6.88
N LYS A 105 8.21 -2.14 -7.35
CA LYS A 105 9.34 -1.40 -7.95
C LYS A 105 8.96 -0.57 -9.18
N ALA A 106 8.09 -1.09 -10.06
CA ALA A 106 7.67 -0.38 -11.26
C ALA A 106 6.86 0.88 -10.91
N LEU A 107 5.95 0.75 -9.94
CA LEU A 107 5.12 1.86 -9.46
C LEU A 107 5.95 2.94 -8.75
N ARG A 108 6.94 2.55 -7.93
CA ARG A 108 7.91 3.51 -7.38
C ARG A 108 8.74 4.18 -8.46
N THR A 109 9.22 3.42 -9.43
CA THR A 109 10.01 3.98 -10.56
C THR A 109 9.18 5.01 -11.33
N GLN A 110 7.87 4.79 -11.48
CA GLN A 110 6.96 5.78 -12.06
C GLN A 110 6.83 7.03 -11.18
N ALA A 111 6.64 6.87 -9.87
CA ALA A 111 6.60 8.01 -8.93
C ALA A 111 7.91 8.82 -8.97
N GLU A 112 9.07 8.16 -8.99
CA GLU A 112 10.39 8.79 -9.13
C GLU A 112 10.56 9.51 -10.47
N GLY A 113 10.07 8.91 -11.55
CA GLY A 113 10.05 9.52 -12.87
C GLY A 113 9.25 10.81 -12.89
N LEU A 114 8.03 10.78 -12.35
CA LEU A 114 7.15 11.94 -12.24
C LEU A 114 7.75 13.02 -11.32
N ALA A 115 8.34 12.62 -10.20
CA ALA A 115 8.97 13.55 -9.29
C ALA A 115 10.15 14.29 -9.92
N ARG A 116 10.99 13.57 -10.68
CA ARG A 116 12.13 14.15 -11.38
C ARG A 116 11.70 15.17 -12.44
N VAL A 117 10.68 14.87 -13.25
CA VAL A 117 10.28 15.77 -14.36
C VAL A 117 9.46 16.97 -13.91
N ASN A 118 8.76 16.88 -12.78
CA ASN A 118 7.91 17.97 -12.25
C ASN A 118 8.53 18.73 -11.07
N ALA A 119 9.69 18.30 -10.57
CA ALA A 119 10.38 18.89 -9.42
C ALA A 119 9.54 18.98 -8.13
N VAL A 120 8.61 18.04 -7.93
CA VAL A 120 7.81 17.88 -6.70
C VAL A 120 7.77 16.40 -6.31
N PRO A 121 7.64 16.03 -5.02
CA PRO A 121 7.45 14.63 -4.65
C PRO A 121 6.15 14.07 -5.22
N TYR A 122 6.17 12.82 -5.65
CA TYR A 122 5.00 12.12 -6.18
C TYR A 122 4.67 10.90 -5.32
N ILE A 123 3.38 10.65 -5.16
CA ILE A 123 2.84 9.46 -4.51
C ILE A 123 1.86 8.83 -5.49
N PHE A 124 2.22 7.68 -6.06
CA PHE A 124 1.26 6.88 -6.81
C PHE A 124 0.32 6.20 -5.82
N VAL A 125 -0.99 6.41 -5.95
CA VAL A 125 -1.99 5.77 -5.09
C VAL A 125 -2.73 4.71 -5.89
N ALA A 126 -2.66 3.47 -5.41
CA ALA A 126 -3.34 2.34 -6.03
C ALA A 126 -4.83 2.35 -5.68
N ARG A 127 -5.68 2.41 -6.71
CA ARG A 127 -7.14 2.41 -6.53
C ARG A 127 -7.62 1.05 -6.00
N PRO A 128 -8.78 0.99 -5.31
CA PRO A 128 -9.29 -0.24 -4.72
C PRO A 128 -9.31 -1.42 -5.71
N GLY A 129 -8.73 -2.54 -5.30
CA GLY A 129 -8.61 -3.77 -6.09
C GLY A 129 -7.57 -3.74 -7.20
N ALA A 130 -6.64 -2.78 -7.21
CA ALA A 130 -5.50 -2.74 -8.12
C ALA A 130 -4.19 -2.60 -7.33
N TYR A 131 -3.09 -3.12 -7.87
CA TYR A 131 -1.73 -2.94 -7.35
C TYR A 131 -1.61 -3.18 -5.84
N GLY A 132 -2.18 -4.31 -5.38
CA GLY A 132 -2.11 -4.73 -3.98
C GLY A 132 -3.07 -4.04 -3.01
N SER A 133 -3.80 -2.99 -3.41
CA SER A 133 -4.91 -2.45 -2.62
C SER A 133 -6.04 -3.46 -2.51
N SER A 134 -6.69 -3.55 -1.36
CA SER A 134 -7.90 -4.35 -1.21
C SER A 134 -9.09 -3.73 -1.96
N GLY A 135 -10.18 -4.49 -2.07
CA GLY A 135 -11.38 -4.09 -2.77
C GLY A 135 -11.45 -4.71 -4.16
N ARG A 136 -12.28 -4.14 -5.04
CA ARG A 136 -12.54 -4.66 -6.39
C ARG A 136 -12.43 -3.53 -7.41
N HIS A 137 -11.53 -3.66 -8.38
CA HIS A 137 -11.42 -2.64 -9.45
C HIS A 137 -12.65 -2.61 -10.37
N THR A 138 -13.48 -3.66 -10.34
CA THR A 138 -14.79 -3.71 -11.01
C THR A 138 -15.84 -2.82 -10.34
N GLU A 139 -15.57 -2.33 -9.13
CA GLU A 139 -16.45 -1.42 -8.36
C GLU A 139 -15.99 0.04 -8.41
N ARG A 140 -15.07 0.35 -9.33
CA ARG A 140 -14.69 1.71 -9.69
C ARG A 140 -15.90 2.58 -10.04
N ARG A 141 -15.74 3.89 -9.79
CA ARG A 141 -16.73 4.97 -9.92
C ARG A 141 -17.92 4.86 -8.97
N ARG A 142 -17.81 4.07 -7.91
CA ARG A 142 -18.78 4.06 -6.82
C ARG A 142 -18.32 4.99 -5.71
N LEU A 143 -19.27 5.50 -4.93
CA LEU A 143 -18.98 6.35 -3.76
C LEU A 143 -17.94 5.72 -2.83
N LYS A 144 -18.02 4.39 -2.63
CA LYS A 144 -17.04 3.63 -1.86
C LYS A 144 -15.60 3.89 -2.30
N GLU A 145 -15.31 3.85 -3.61
CA GLU A 145 -13.96 4.12 -4.13
C GLU A 145 -13.47 5.51 -3.72
N TYR A 146 -14.31 6.53 -3.93
CA TYR A 146 -13.92 7.92 -3.67
C TYR A 146 -13.70 8.18 -2.18
N LEU A 147 -14.55 7.61 -1.31
CA LEU A 147 -14.36 7.71 0.14
C LEU A 147 -13.09 6.98 0.60
N SER A 148 -12.79 5.80 0.03
CA SER A 148 -11.54 5.09 0.35
C SER A 148 -10.30 5.89 -0.08
N LEU A 149 -10.32 6.47 -1.28
CA LEU A 149 -9.22 7.27 -1.79
C LEU A 149 -9.05 8.58 -1.01
N ASN A 150 -10.15 9.24 -0.63
CA ASN A 150 -10.10 10.46 0.18
C ASN A 150 -9.47 10.20 1.55
N ALA A 151 -9.95 9.17 2.25
CA ALA A 151 -9.39 8.76 3.54
C ALA A 151 -7.92 8.31 3.41
N ALA A 152 -7.53 7.73 2.27
CA ALA A 152 -6.14 7.36 2.03
C ALA A 152 -5.25 8.60 1.83
N VAL A 153 -5.71 9.62 1.10
CA VAL A 153 -5.00 10.90 0.98
C VAL A 153 -4.75 11.49 2.35
N ASP A 154 -5.78 11.57 3.21
CA ASP A 154 -5.64 12.11 4.58
C ASP A 154 -4.65 11.30 5.42
N ALA A 155 -4.74 9.97 5.39
CA ALA A 155 -3.85 9.10 6.15
C ALA A 155 -2.39 9.21 5.69
N ILE A 156 -2.16 9.26 4.38
CA ILE A 156 -0.81 9.41 3.80
C ILE A 156 -0.26 10.81 4.07
N LYS A 157 -1.09 11.85 3.90
CA LYS A 157 -0.75 13.25 4.23
C LYS A 157 -0.28 13.36 5.68
N ALA A 158 -1.04 12.78 6.62
CA ALA A 158 -0.69 12.73 8.03
C ALA A 158 0.62 11.96 8.27
N ARG A 159 0.79 10.79 7.64
CA ARG A 159 1.99 9.94 7.80
C ARG A 159 3.29 10.65 7.41
N TYR A 160 3.27 11.46 6.37
CA TYR A 160 4.45 12.19 5.90
C TYR A 160 4.56 13.63 6.42
N GLY A 161 3.57 14.11 7.19
CA GLY A 161 3.54 15.49 7.68
C GLY A 161 3.35 16.53 6.56
N LEU A 162 2.65 16.17 5.48
CA LEU A 162 2.41 17.07 4.35
C LEU A 162 1.39 18.16 4.72
N GLU A 163 1.67 19.41 4.36
CA GLU A 163 0.76 20.53 4.62
C GLU A 163 -0.23 20.72 3.46
N ARG A 164 0.25 20.51 2.23
CA ARG A 164 -0.51 20.69 0.99
C ARG A 164 -0.36 19.49 0.07
N VAL A 165 -1.38 19.25 -0.74
CA VAL A 165 -1.37 18.14 -1.71
C VAL A 165 -1.81 18.67 -3.08
N HIS A 166 -1.23 18.12 -4.14
CA HIS A 166 -1.76 18.24 -5.50
C HIS A 166 -2.43 16.92 -5.85
N LEU A 167 -3.58 16.96 -6.52
CA LEU A 167 -4.27 15.76 -6.98
C LEU A 167 -4.14 15.68 -8.51
N GLY A 168 -3.64 14.56 -9.00
CA GLY A 168 -3.51 14.26 -10.41
C GLY A 168 -4.06 12.87 -10.72
N GLY A 169 -4.60 12.68 -11.91
CA GLY A 169 -5.12 11.39 -12.30
C GLY A 169 -5.26 11.25 -13.81
N GLN A 170 -5.24 10.01 -14.27
CA GLN A 170 -5.41 9.67 -15.69
C GLN A 170 -6.69 8.85 -15.87
N SER A 171 -7.46 9.08 -16.93
CA SER A 171 -8.71 8.35 -17.23
C SER A 171 -9.65 8.22 -16.01
N GLY A 172 -9.98 7.01 -15.54
CA GLY A 172 -10.78 6.79 -14.32
C GLY A 172 -10.18 7.40 -13.05
N GLY A 173 -8.86 7.55 -12.97
CA GLY A 173 -8.19 8.28 -11.90
C GLY A 173 -8.48 9.78 -11.94
N ALA A 174 -8.67 10.37 -13.12
CA ALA A 174 -9.07 11.78 -13.25
C ALA A 174 -10.50 12.00 -12.72
N ALA A 175 -11.41 11.04 -12.96
CA ALA A 175 -12.74 11.06 -12.35
C ALA A 175 -12.66 10.96 -10.81
N SER A 176 -11.72 10.18 -10.28
CA SER A 176 -11.47 10.10 -8.84
C SER A 176 -11.00 11.44 -8.29
N VAL A 177 -10.07 12.12 -8.95
CA VAL A 177 -9.65 13.49 -8.58
C VAL A 177 -10.85 14.45 -8.55
N GLY A 178 -11.68 14.43 -9.59
CA GLY A 178 -12.88 15.27 -9.65
C GLY A 178 -13.84 15.02 -8.48
N ALA A 179 -14.04 13.76 -8.09
CA ALA A 179 -14.86 13.41 -6.94
C ALA A 179 -14.22 13.85 -5.60
N LEU A 180 -12.91 13.64 -5.42
CA LEU A 180 -12.22 14.04 -4.19
C LEU A 180 -12.34 15.55 -3.92
N LEU A 181 -12.27 16.37 -4.98
CA LEU A 181 -12.44 17.83 -4.86
C LEU A 181 -13.83 18.27 -4.41
N THR A 182 -14.84 17.38 -4.44
CA THR A 182 -16.20 17.68 -3.97
C THR A 182 -16.52 17.07 -2.60
N LEU A 183 -15.62 16.26 -2.03
CA LEU A 183 -15.82 15.60 -0.73
C LEU A 183 -15.45 16.47 0.47
N GLY A 184 -14.79 17.62 0.26
CA GLY A 184 -14.37 18.55 1.31
C GLY A 184 -13.08 18.15 2.00
#